data_AF-A0A1G8SJ04-F1
#
_entry.id   AF-A0A1G8SJ04-F1
#
_cell.length_a   1.000
_cell.length_b   1.000
_cell.length_c   1.000
_cell.angle_alpha   90.00
_cell.angle_beta   90.00
_cell.angle_gamma   90.00
#
_symmetry.space_group_name_H-M   'P 1'
#
loop_
_entity.id
_entity.type
_entity.pdbx_description
1 polymer ?
#
loop_
_entity_poly.entity_id
_entity_poly.type
_entity_poly.pdbx_seq_one_letter_code
_entity_poly.pdbx_strand_id
1 'polypeptide(L)' 'MTDEIYPEPTCECTARLEDGQTQCRKCQSRGRWIRKQAGKHRRRAGRRDETRRPPRGPRGLAQAGVIWS' A
#
# COMPACT_ATOMS: atom_id res chain seq x y z
N MET A 1 -24.68 -1.89 -44.69
CA MET A 1 -23.82 -2.39 -43.60
C MET A 1 -23.53 -1.20 -42.71
N THR A 2 -24.35 -1.01 -41.69
CA THR A 2 -24.21 0.07 -40.71
C THR A 2 -23.48 -0.52 -39.52
N ASP A 3 -22.15 -0.50 -39.59
CA ASP A 3 -21.32 -0.89 -38.46
C ASP A 3 -21.38 0.23 -37.40
N GLU A 4 -21.94 -0.15 -36.25
CA GLU A 4 -21.57 0.28 -34.90
C GLU A 4 -21.79 1.77 -34.50
N ILE A 5 -23.00 2.06 -34.01
CA ILE A 5 -23.31 3.31 -33.26
C ILE A 5 -22.87 3.20 -31.78
N TYR A 6 -22.54 2.01 -31.28
CA TYR A 6 -22.10 1.78 -29.91
C TYR A 6 -20.72 1.13 -29.90
N PRO A 7 -19.64 1.90 -29.67
CA PRO A 7 -18.35 1.28 -29.44
C PRO A 7 -18.45 0.40 -28.19
N GLU A 8 -18.04 -0.86 -28.33
CA GLU A 8 -17.89 -1.78 -27.21
C GLU A 8 -17.12 -1.11 -26.07
N PRO A 9 -17.51 -1.33 -24.80
CA PRO A 9 -16.83 -0.71 -23.68
C PRO A 9 -15.36 -1.13 -23.68
N THR A 10 -14.46 -0.17 -23.88
CA THR A 10 -13.02 -0.39 -23.86
C THR A 10 -12.40 0.30 -22.65
N CYS A 11 -11.39 -0.35 -22.08
CA CYS A 11 -10.58 0.23 -21.02
C CYS A 11 -9.67 1.33 -21.59
N GLU A 12 -9.15 2.23 -20.76
CA GLU A 12 -8.11 3.21 -21.14
C GLU A 12 -6.91 2.57 -21.85
N CYS A 13 -6.61 1.30 -21.56
CA CYS A 13 -5.54 0.54 -22.23
C CYS A 13 -6.01 -0.23 -23.47
N THR A 14 -7.16 0.17 -24.05
CA THR A 14 -7.84 -0.41 -25.23
C THR A 14 -8.23 -1.89 -25.11
N ALA A 15 -8.10 -2.48 -23.93
CA ALA A 15 -8.60 -3.83 -23.68
C ALA A 15 -10.13 -3.83 -23.65
N ARG A 16 -10.74 -4.83 -24.30
CA ARG A 16 -12.18 -5.06 -24.23
C ARG A 16 -12.57 -5.31 -22.76
N LEU A 17 -13.58 -4.58 -22.29
CA LEU A 17 -14.15 -4.77 -20.96
C LEU A 17 -15.17 -5.91 -21.02
N GLU A 18 -15.22 -6.73 -19.96
CA GLU A 18 -16.36 -7.63 -19.76
C GLU A 18 -17.55 -6.80 -19.27
N ASP A 19 -18.77 -7.30 -19.47
CA ASP A 19 -20.00 -6.60 -19.10
C ASP A 19 -19.99 -6.13 -17.65
N GLY A 20 -20.29 -4.84 -17.46
CA GLY A 20 -20.31 -4.20 -16.13
C GLY A 20 -18.94 -3.85 -15.55
N GLN A 21 -17.82 -4.10 -16.24
CA GLN A 21 -16.51 -3.65 -15.79
C GLN A 21 -16.18 -2.24 -16.29
N THR A 22 -15.72 -1.38 -15.40
CA THR A 22 -15.24 -0.03 -15.75
C THR A 22 -13.75 0.00 -16.11
N GLN A 23 -12.99 -1.02 -15.69
CA GLN A 23 -11.56 -1.16 -15.95
C GLN A 23 -11.19 -2.63 -16.13
N CYS A 24 -10.26 -2.91 -17.04
CA CYS A 24 -9.75 -4.26 -17.21
C CYS A 24 -8.91 -4.69 -16.01
N ARG A 25 -8.75 -6.01 -15.82
CA ARG A 25 -7.96 -6.59 -14.71
C ARG A 25 -6.52 -6.07 -14.67
N LYS A 26 -5.91 -5.79 -15.83
CA LYS A 26 -4.55 -5.23 -15.95
C LYS A 26 -4.47 -3.82 -15.36
N CYS A 27 -5.37 -2.93 -15.76
CA CYS A 27 -5.43 -1.55 -15.27
C CYS A 27 -5.79 -1.51 -13.78
N GLN A 28 -6.71 -2.35 -13.34
CA GLN A 28 -7.04 -2.47 -11.92
C GLN A 28 -5.82 -2.90 -11.08
N SER A 29 -5.07 -3.91 -11.56
CA SER A 29 -3.85 -4.39 -10.90
C SER A 29 -2.76 -3.32 -10.86
N ARG A 30 -2.56 -2.58 -11.96
CA ARG A 30 -1.62 -1.45 -12.03
C ARG A 30 -2.00 -0.35 -11.03
N GLY A 31 -3.27 0.06 -10.99
CA GLY A 31 -3.75 1.05 -10.03
C GLY A 31 -3.54 0.63 -8.57
N ARG A 32 -3.83 -0.64 -8.24
CA ARG A 32 -3.54 -1.21 -6.91
C ARG A 32 -2.05 -1.15 -6.56
N TRP A 33 -1.18 -1.49 -7.52
CA TRP A 33 0.27 -1.43 -7.32
C TRP A 33 0.75 0.01 -7.06
N ILE A 34 0.31 0.98 -7.85
CA ILE A 34 0.67 2.40 -7.68
C ILE A 34 0.26 2.90 -6.29
N ARG A 35 -0.98 2.64 -5.86
CA ARG A 35 -1.46 3.00 -4.51
C ARG A 35 -0.63 2.36 -3.42
N LYS A 36 -0.24 1.09 -3.58
CA LYS A 36 0.63 0.37 -2.64
C LYS A 36 2.01 1.02 -2.54
N GLN A 37 2.60 1.43 -3.67
CA GLN A 37 3.89 2.13 -3.66
C GLN A 37 3.80 3.49 -2.96
N ALA A 38 2.78 4.28 -3.28
CA ALA A 38 2.53 5.56 -2.62
C ALA A 38 2.36 5.40 -1.09
N GLY A 39 1.62 4.37 -0.66
CA GLY A 39 1.47 4.04 0.77
C GLY A 39 2.76 3.56 1.44
N LYS A 40 3.57 2.74 0.75
CA LYS A 40 4.89 2.30 1.25
C LYS A 40 5.84 3.48 1.42
N HIS A 41 5.88 4.40 0.45
CA HIS A 41 6.72 5.59 0.52
C HIS A 41 6.36 6.45 1.74
N ARG A 42 5.07 6.73 1.95
CA ARG A 42 4.58 7.47 3.14
C ARG A 42 4.93 6.78 4.46
N ARG A 43 4.85 5.45 4.52
CA ARG A 43 5.19 4.68 5.74
C ARG A 43 6.69 4.64 6.04
N ARG A 44 7.55 4.68 5.02
CA ARG A 44 9.01 4.77 5.20
C ARG A 44 9.43 6.15 5.69
N ALA A 45 8.74 7.20 5.25
CA ALA A 45 9.13 8.58 5.54
C ALA A 45 8.80 9.08 6.96
N GLY A 46 7.92 8.43 7.74
CA GLY A 46 7.42 9.13 8.94
C GLY A 46 7.01 8.35 10.19
N ARG A 47 7.01 7.01 10.27
CA ARG A 47 6.29 6.36 11.40
C ARG A 47 6.83 5.03 11.92
N ARG A 48 8.12 4.72 11.83
CA ARG A 48 8.63 3.50 12.50
C ARG A 48 9.39 3.74 13.78
N ASP A 49 9.94 4.92 14.01
CA ASP A 49 10.66 5.19 15.26
C ASP A 49 9.88 6.10 16.22
N GLU A 50 9.12 7.07 15.72
CA GLU A 50 8.49 8.08 16.57
C GLU A 50 7.33 7.58 17.45
N THR A 51 6.61 6.54 16.99
CA THR A 51 5.49 5.91 17.72
C THR A 51 5.79 4.50 18.19
N ARG A 52 7.00 4.00 17.94
CA ARG A 52 7.39 2.67 18.40
C ARG A 52 7.82 2.78 19.85
N ARG A 53 7.19 1.97 20.71
CA ARG A 53 7.61 1.82 22.10
C ARG A 53 9.12 1.54 22.10
N PRO A 54 9.94 2.36 22.79
CA PRO A 54 11.38 2.11 22.84
C PRO A 54 11.62 0.68 23.33
N PRO A 55 12.65 0.00 22.79
CA PRO A 55 12.97 -1.35 23.22
C PRO A 55 13.10 -1.35 24.74
N ARG A 56 12.36 -2.24 25.41
CA ARG A 56 12.45 -2.37 26.86
C ARG A 56 13.88 -2.79 27.15
N GLY A 57 14.67 -1.88 27.75
CA GLY A 57 16.03 -2.17 28.17
C GLY A 57 16.07 -3.45 29.03
N PRO A 58 17.24 -4.09 29.16
CA PRO A 58 17.35 -5.36 29.86
C PRO A 58 16.79 -5.23 31.28
N ARG A 59 15.85 -6.10 31.64
CA ARG A 59 15.33 -6.18 33.01
C ARG A 59 16.46 -6.72 33.89
N GLY A 60 17.08 -5.86 34.68
CA GLY A 60 18.16 -6.26 35.60
C GLY A 60 19.45 -5.45 35.52
N LEU A 61 19.54 -4.39 34.72
CA LEU A 61 20.58 -3.39 34.95
C LEU A 61 20.24 -2.63 36.23
N ALA A 62 20.79 -3.09 37.36
CA ALA A 62 21.01 -2.22 38.50
C ALA A 62 21.73 -0.97 37.95
N GLN A 63 21.13 0.21 38.12
CA GLN A 63 21.86 1.44 37.91
C GLN A 63 23.13 1.36 38.76
N ALA A 64 24.28 1.67 38.17
CA ALA A 64 25.55 1.68 38.88
C ALA A 64 25.38 2.51 40.17
N GLY A 65 25.38 1.84 41.33
CA GLY A 65 25.13 2.46 42.64
C GLY A 65 24.11 1.78 43.55
N VAL A 66 23.39 0.72 43.12
CA VAL A 66 22.45 0.01 44.03
C VAL A 66 23.15 -1.16 44.72
N ILE A 67 23.49 -0.98 46.01
CA ILE A 67 23.90 -2.05 46.93
C ILE A 67 22.64 -2.48 47.70
N TRP A 68 22.31 -3.76 47.69
CA TRP A 68 21.32 -4.33 48.61
C TRP A 68 22.07 -4.87 49.84
N SER A 69 21.56 -4.58 51.03
CA SER A 69 21.93 -5.25 52.30
C SER A 69 21.10 -6.51 52.50
#